data_AF-A0A954NCS7-F1
#
_entry.id   AF-A0A954NCS7-F1
#
_cell.length_a   1.000
_cell.length_b   1.000
_cell.length_c   1.000
_cell.angle_alpha   90.00
_cell.angle_beta   90.00
_cell.angle_gamma   90.00
#
_symmetry.space_group_name_H-M   'P 1'
#
loop_
_entity.id
_entity.type
_entity.pdbx_description
1 polymer ?
#
loop_
_entity_poly.entity_id
_entity_poly.type
_entity_poly.pdbx_seq_one_letter_code
_entity_poly.pdbx_strand_id
1 'polypeptide(L)' 'GLTPIEAIQSMTKHGGAAMDMPDELGQIQPGFFADLLLIDGDPLSEPAVLVDRRRILAVMKDGQFQRRPA' A
#
# COMPACT_ATOMS: atom_id res chain seq x y z
N GLY A 1 14.01 14.23 -6.93
CA GLY A 1 13.31 12.95 -6.71
C GLY A 1 11.92 13.26 -6.17
N LEU A 2 11.05 12.26 -6.10
CA LEU A 2 9.72 12.40 -5.48
C LEU A 2 9.85 12.62 -3.97
N THR A 3 8.91 13.38 -3.37
CA THR A 3 8.70 13.38 -1.92
C THR A 3 8.20 12.01 -1.45
N PRO A 4 8.33 11.66 -0.16
CA PRO A 4 7.84 10.37 0.36
C PRO A 4 6.36 10.11 0.03
N ILE A 5 5.51 11.12 0.16
CA ILE A 5 4.08 10.99 -0.16
C ILE A 5 3.84 10.79 -1.66
N GLU A 6 4.55 11.52 -2.53
CA GLU A 6 4.45 11.34 -3.98
C GLU A 6 4.94 9.95 -4.42
N ALA A 7 5.99 9.42 -3.77
CA ALA A 7 6.47 8.07 -4.00
C ALA A 7 5.40 7.03 -3.64
N ILE A 8 4.76 7.15 -2.47
CA ILE A 8 3.64 6.27 -2.08
C ILE A 8 2.48 6.38 -3.08
N GLN A 9 2.09 7.60 -3.47
CA GLN A 9 1.02 7.82 -4.45
C GLN A 9 1.34 7.20 -5.82
N SER A 10 2.61 7.24 -6.24
CA SER A 10 3.04 6.63 -7.50
C SER A 10 2.84 5.11 -7.56
N MET A 11 3.01 4.43 -6.41
CA MET A 11 2.84 2.97 -6.29
C MET A 11 1.46 2.53 -5.77
N THR A 12 0.55 3.48 -5.53
CA THR A 12 -0.81 3.21 -5.02
C THR A 12 -1.85 3.84 -5.94
N LYS A 13 -2.28 5.08 -5.71
CA LYS A 13 -3.29 5.78 -6.52
C LYS A 13 -2.95 5.79 -8.01
N HIS A 14 -1.73 6.19 -8.36
CA HIS A 14 -1.30 6.23 -9.76
C HIS A 14 -1.00 4.83 -10.31
N GLY A 15 -0.61 3.89 -9.44
CA GLY A 15 -0.47 2.47 -9.79
C GLY A 15 -1.81 1.84 -10.21
N GLY A 16 -2.89 2.08 -9.45
CA GLY A 16 -4.24 1.63 -9.82
C GLY A 16 -4.72 2.25 -11.14
N ALA A 17 -4.49 3.55 -11.33
CA ALA A 17 -4.81 4.23 -12.58
C ALA A 17 -4.01 3.68 -13.78
N ALA A 18 -2.73 3.35 -13.59
CA ALA A 18 -1.88 2.76 -14.63
C ALA A 18 -2.29 1.32 -15.02
N MET A 19 -3.09 0.66 -14.18
CA MET A 19 -3.67 -0.66 -14.43
C MET A 19 -5.09 -0.59 -15.00
N ASP A 20 -5.54 0.58 -15.48
CA ASP A 20 -6.92 0.85 -15.93
C ASP A 20 -7.99 0.59 -14.85
N MET A 21 -7.62 0.72 -13.57
CA MET A 21 -8.48 0.51 -12.40
C MET A 21 -8.50 1.72 -11.44
N PRO A 22 -8.69 2.97 -11.92
CA PRO A 22 -8.54 4.18 -11.10
C PRO A 22 -9.57 4.29 -9.96
N ASP A 23 -10.74 3.66 -10.12
CA ASP A 23 -11.88 3.71 -9.20
C ASP A 23 -12.10 2.40 -8.43
N GLU A 24 -11.16 1.46 -8.54
CA GLU A 24 -11.26 0.12 -7.97
C GLU A 24 -10.02 -0.26 -7.14
N LEU A 25 -8.83 0.28 -7.43
CA LEU A 25 -7.56 -0.15 -6.82
C LEU A 25 -6.66 1.02 -6.39
N GLY A 26 -5.82 0.78 -5.38
CA GLY A 26 -4.71 1.67 -5.03
C GLY A 26 -5.07 2.80 -4.08
N GLN A 27 -6.28 2.83 -3.53
CA GLN A 27 -6.71 3.82 -2.54
C GLN A 27 -7.55 3.14 -1.45
N ILE A 28 -7.49 3.66 -0.23
CA ILE A 28 -8.31 3.19 0.89
C ILE A 28 -9.64 3.95 0.88
N GLN A 29 -10.64 3.39 0.21
CA GLN A 29 -11.96 4.00 0.03
C GLN A 29 -13.04 2.91 -0.12
N PRO A 30 -14.30 3.14 0.31
CA PRO A 30 -15.39 2.23 0.01
C PRO A 30 -15.54 1.98 -1.50
N GLY A 31 -15.78 0.73 -1.89
CA GLY A 31 -15.90 0.29 -3.28
C GLY A 31 -14.59 -0.18 -3.93
N PHE A 32 -13.44 0.06 -3.29
CA PHE A 32 -12.13 -0.40 -3.77
C PHE A 32 -11.82 -1.81 -3.25
N PHE A 33 -10.93 -2.53 -3.95
CA PHE A 33 -10.39 -3.80 -3.45
C PHE A 33 -9.75 -3.61 -2.09
N ALA A 34 -9.98 -4.59 -1.20
CA ALA A 34 -9.37 -4.63 0.12
C ALA A 34 -7.93 -5.16 0.04
N ASP A 35 -7.09 -4.41 -0.68
CA ASP A 35 -5.65 -4.64 -0.85
C ASP A 35 -4.89 -3.71 0.08
N LEU A 36 -4.37 -4.25 1.18
CA LEU A 36 -3.80 -3.47 2.28
C LEU A 36 -2.47 -4.06 2.75
N LEU A 37 -1.52 -3.17 3.04
CA LEU A 37 -0.29 -3.49 3.77
C LEU A 37 -0.35 -2.83 5.14
N LEU A 38 -0.10 -3.61 6.20
CA LEU A 38 0.13 -3.07 7.54
C LEU A 38 1.63 -2.98 7.76
N ILE A 39 2.14 -1.78 7.99
CA ILE A 39 3.57 -1.50 8.15
C ILE A 39 3.83 -1.05 9.59
N ASP A 40 4.90 -1.56 10.18
CA ASP A 40 5.47 -1.08 11.43
C ASP A 40 6.37 0.13 11.13
N GLY A 41 5.95 1.33 11.55
CA GLY A 41 6.66 2.58 11.31
C GLY A 41 5.94 3.51 10.34
N ASP A 42 6.49 4.71 10.18
CA ASP A 42 5.94 5.76 9.32
C ASP A 42 6.76 5.89 8.03
N PRO A 43 6.19 5.55 6.86
CA PRO A 43 6.91 5.61 5.59
C PRO A 43 7.16 7.05 5.09
N LEU A 44 6.51 8.06 5.68
CA LEU A 44 6.75 9.47 5.32
C LEU A 44 8.04 9.99 5.94
N SER A 45 8.37 9.55 7.15
CA SER A 45 9.63 9.86 7.83
C SER A 45 10.75 8.85 7.53
N GLU A 46 10.41 7.57 7.31
CA GLU A 46 11.37 6.50 7.02
C GLU A 46 10.94 5.62 5.83
N PRO A 47 11.16 6.03 4.57
CA PRO A 47 10.69 5.28 3.40
C PRO A 47 11.19 3.82 3.30
N ALA A 48 12.30 3.49 3.97
CA ALA A 48 12.88 2.14 3.98
C ALA A 48 11.96 1.09 4.60
N VAL A 49 11.01 1.48 5.46
CA VAL A 49 10.05 0.53 6.07
C VAL A 49 9.15 -0.15 5.04
N LEU A 50 8.95 0.46 3.85
CA LEU A 50 8.13 -0.11 2.78
C LEU A 50 8.79 -1.32 2.09
N VAL A 51 10.12 -1.43 2.17
CA VAL A 51 10.87 -2.53 1.54
C VAL A 51 11.47 -3.52 2.55
N ASP A 52 11.48 -3.19 3.85
CA ASP A 52 11.87 -4.12 4.90
C ASP A 52 10.74 -5.10 5.21
N ARG A 53 10.88 -6.34 4.73
CA ARG A 53 9.93 -7.43 4.96
C ARG A 53 9.62 -7.72 6.43
N ARG A 54 10.53 -7.39 7.35
CA ARG A 54 10.32 -7.57 8.79
C ARG A 54 9.33 -6.53 9.34
N ARG A 55 9.26 -5.35 8.72
CA ARG A 55 8.38 -4.25 9.08
C ARG A 55 6.99 -4.36 8.42
N ILE A 56 6.82 -5.19 7.40
CA ILE A 56 5.49 -5.52 6.86
C ILE A 56 4.80 -6.50 7.81
N LEU A 57 3.92 -6.04 8.68
CA LEU A 57 3.25 -6.87 9.69
C LEU A 57 2.14 -7.74 9.08
N ALA A 58 1.42 -7.22 8.09
CA ALA A 58 0.35 -7.95 7.42
C ALA A 58 0.26 -7.60 5.94
N VAL A 59 -0.23 -8.56 5.17
CA VAL A 59 -0.54 -8.42 3.75
C VAL A 59 -1.96 -8.95 3.54
N MET A 60 -2.86 -8.08 3.12
CA MET A 60 -4.22 -8.43 2.72
C MET A 60 -4.36 -8.20 1.21
N LYS A 61 -4.96 -9.16 0.53
CA LYS A 61 -5.32 -9.07 -0.88
C LYS A 61 -6.76 -9.54 -1.05
N ASP A 62 -7.59 -8.78 -1.75
CA ASP A 62 -9.01 -9.08 -1.98
C ASP A 62 -9.76 -9.43 -0.67
N GLY A 63 -9.44 -8.73 0.41
CA GLY A 63 -10.04 -8.97 1.74
C GLY A 63 -9.51 -10.21 2.47
N GLN A 64 -8.56 -10.94 1.90
CA GLN A 64 -7.96 -12.14 2.48
C GLN A 64 -6.52 -11.89 2.92
N PHE A 65 -6.20 -12.25 4.17
CA PHE A 65 -4.82 -12.19 4.66
C PHE A 65 -3.95 -13.25 3.99
N GLN A 66 -2.95 -12.79 3.22
CA GLN A 66 -1.84 -13.60 2.72
C GLN A 66 -0.72 -13.71 3.78
N ARG A 67 -0.61 -12.70 4.63
CA ARG A 67 0.19 -12.71 5.87
C ARG A 67 -0.63 -12.04 6.96
N ARG A 68 -0.86 -12.73 8.07
CA ARG A 68 -1.55 -12.18 9.24
C ARG A 68 -0.56 -11.43 10.14
N PRO A 69 -1.02 -10.38 10.84
CA PRO A 69 -0.27 -9.86 11.99
C PRO A 69 -0.06 -10.99 12.99
N ALA A 70 1.12 -11.05 13.61
CA ALA A 70 1.39 -11.94 14.73
C ALA A 70 0.59 -11.53 15.96
#